data_AF-A0A371PMA4-F1
#
_entry.id   AF-A0A371PMA4-F1
#
_cell.length_a   1.000
_cell.length_b   1.000
_cell.length_c   1.000
_cell.angle_alpha   90.00
_cell.angle_beta   90.00
_cell.angle_gamma   90.00
#
_symmetry.space_group_name_H-M   'P 1'
#
loop_
_entity.id
_entity.type
_entity.pdbx_description
1 polymer ?
#
loop_
_entity_poly.entity_id
_entity_poly.type
_entity_poly.pdbx_seq_one_letter_code
_entity_poly.pdbx_strand_id
1 'polypeptide(L)'
;MDKYGDWIIMAVAGVLAVIWLYRTFYRWLHAPATMNKVKLGKGGAIADNDEHVQLLEQHGYLVVSGKHVIPIPVELDDALLGKGTRIYIDYIAEMDHLTYIVKTARERMPMDWSASGLRDRLLMYALLLPHCAGVLYVDLKEKKISKIVFHIAD
;
A
#
# COMPACT_ATOMS: atom_id res chain seq x y z
N MET A 1 -36.16 -17.95 43.01
CA MET A 1 -35.06 -16.98 43.24
C MET A 1 -34.50 -16.51 41.89
N ASP A 2 -35.36 -16.37 40.87
CA ASP A 2 -34.91 -16.36 39.47
C ASP A 2 -35.01 -14.98 38.80
N LYS A 3 -35.78 -14.08 39.40
CA LYS A 3 -36.08 -12.76 38.86
C LYS A 3 -34.94 -11.74 39.07
N TYR A 4 -34.17 -11.92 40.14
CA TYR A 4 -33.02 -11.05 40.45
C TYR A 4 -31.79 -11.41 39.59
N GLY A 5 -31.59 -12.70 39.30
CA GLY A 5 -30.52 -13.15 38.40
C GLY A 5 -30.71 -12.63 36.99
N ASP A 6 -31.93 -12.74 36.45
CA ASP A 6 -32.26 -12.27 35.10
C ASP A 6 -32.08 -10.75 34.95
N TRP A 7 -32.48 -9.97 35.96
CA TRP A 7 -32.28 -8.52 35.95
C TRP A 7 -30.81 -8.11 36.00
N ILE A 8 -29.97 -8.82 36.79
CA ILE A 8 -28.53 -8.56 36.85
C ILE A 8 -27.87 -8.90 35.51
N ILE A 9 -28.24 -10.02 34.89
CA ILE A 9 -27.72 -10.43 33.58
C ILE A 9 -28.09 -9.40 32.52
N MET A 10 -29.34 -8.91 32.53
CA MET A 10 -29.80 -7.89 31.58
C MET A 10 -29.07 -6.55 31.78
N ALA A 11 -28.81 -6.16 33.02
CA ALA A 11 -28.02 -4.97 33.33
C ALA A 11 -26.57 -5.08 32.84
N VAL A 12 -25.91 -6.21 33.09
CA VAL A 12 -24.54 -6.47 32.64
C VAL A 12 -24.45 -6.50 31.12
N ALA A 13 -25.39 -7.17 30.45
CA ALA A 13 -25.47 -7.22 29.00
C ALA A 13 -25.68 -5.82 28.39
N GLY A 14 -26.53 -5.00 29.00
CA GLY A 14 -26.75 -3.61 28.59
C GLY A 14 -25.47 -2.77 28.70
N VAL A 15 -24.74 -2.88 29.80
CA VAL A 15 -23.47 -2.16 29.98
C VAL A 15 -22.43 -2.62 28.96
N LEU A 16 -22.30 -3.93 28.73
CA LEU A 16 -21.39 -4.46 27.71
C LEU A 16 -21.77 -3.99 26.29
N ALA A 17 -23.06 -3.95 25.98
CA ALA A 17 -23.55 -3.43 24.70
C ALA A 17 -23.21 -1.95 24.54
N VAL A 18 -23.43 -1.12 25.56
CA VAL A 18 -23.08 0.31 25.53
C VAL A 18 -21.58 0.51 25.36
N ILE A 19 -20.74 -0.24 26.08
CA ILE A 19 -19.28 -0.18 25.93
C ILE A 19 -18.86 -0.59 24.52
N TRP A 20 -19.44 -1.67 23.98
CA TRP A 20 -19.13 -2.15 22.64
C TRP A 20 -19.54 -1.14 21.55
N LEU A 21 -20.72 -0.53 21.69
CA LEU A 21 -21.25 0.47 20.77
C LEU A 21 -20.40 1.74 20.84
N TYR A 22 -20.04 2.18 22.05
CA TYR A 22 -19.11 3.30 22.25
C TYR A 22 -17.74 3.02 21.63
N ARG A 23 -17.15 1.84 21.85
CA ARG A 23 -15.85 1.47 21.24
C ARG A 23 -15.90 1.42 19.72
N THR A 24 -16.97 0.85 19.17
CA THR A 24 -17.16 0.73 17.72
C THR A 24 -17.36 2.10 17.09
N PHE A 25 -18.17 2.95 17.72
CA PHE A 25 -18.41 4.32 17.30
C PHE A 25 -17.14 5.18 17.41
N TYR A 26 -16.41 5.09 18.53
CA TYR A 26 -15.15 5.81 18.74
C TYR A 26 -14.08 5.40 17.73
N ARG A 27 -13.97 4.09 17.44
CA ARG A 27 -13.07 3.58 16.40
C ARG A 27 -13.50 4.01 15.00
N TRP A 28 -14.80 4.11 14.72
CA TRP A 28 -15.32 4.61 13.44
C TRP A 28 -15.09 6.12 13.29
N LEU A 29 -15.26 6.90 14.36
CA LEU A 29 -15.09 8.35 14.37
C LEU A 29 -13.62 8.79 14.30
N HIS A 30 -12.73 8.06 14.99
CA HIS A 30 -11.28 8.31 14.97
C HIS A 30 -10.52 7.46 13.95
N ALA A 31 -11.21 6.69 13.10
CA ALA A 31 -10.59 6.17 11.89
C ALA A 31 -10.31 7.37 10.98
N PRO A 32 -9.05 7.66 10.62
CA PRO A 32 -8.73 8.81 9.78
C PRO A 32 -9.46 8.67 8.44
N ALA A 33 -10.43 9.56 8.22
CA ALA A 33 -11.30 9.58 7.04
C ALA A 33 -10.57 9.93 5.73
N THR A 34 -9.26 10.12 5.74
CA THR A 34 -8.51 10.71 4.62
C THR A 34 -7.38 9.86 4.05
N MET A 35 -7.02 8.72 4.65
CA MET A 35 -6.24 7.72 3.90
C MET A 35 -7.23 6.82 3.18
N ASN A 36 -7.76 7.35 2.08
CA ASN A 36 -8.51 6.57 1.11
C ASN A 36 -7.57 5.44 0.65
N LYS A 37 -7.67 4.28 1.31
CA LYS A 37 -6.79 3.14 1.07
C LYS A 37 -6.87 2.87 -0.42
N VAL A 38 -5.79 3.13 -1.14
CA VAL A 38 -5.75 2.89 -2.57
C VAL A 38 -5.85 1.39 -2.75
N LYS A 39 -7.07 0.90 -2.98
CA LYS A 39 -7.29 -0.49 -3.36
C LYS A 39 -6.80 -0.60 -4.79
N LEU A 40 -5.63 -1.19 -4.95
CA LEU A 40 -5.15 -1.62 -6.25
C LEU A 40 -6.24 -2.50 -6.88
N GLY A 41 -6.59 -2.23 -8.14
CA GLY A 41 -7.52 -3.06 -8.89
C GLY A 41 -6.92 -4.43 -9.20
N LYS A 42 -7.48 -5.17 -10.16
CA LYS A 42 -6.92 -6.47 -10.58
C LYS A 42 -5.53 -6.39 -11.25
N GLY A 43 -4.99 -5.19 -11.46
CA GLY A 43 -3.74 -4.96 -12.19
C GLY A 43 -3.87 -5.27 -13.68
N GLY A 44 -2.88 -4.83 -14.45
CA GLY A 44 -2.72 -5.28 -15.83
C GLY A 44 -2.31 -6.76 -15.89
N ALA A 45 -2.55 -7.39 -17.05
CA ALA A 45 -2.03 -8.73 -17.32
C ALA A 45 -0.50 -8.71 -17.27
N ILE A 46 0.07 -9.76 -16.67
CA ILE A 46 1.51 -10.01 -16.69
C ILE A 46 1.81 -10.65 -18.05
N ALA A 47 2.84 -10.17 -18.74
CA ALA A 47 3.27 -10.79 -19.98
C ALA A 47 4.13 -12.02 -19.64
N ASP A 48 3.83 -13.17 -20.23
CA ASP A 48 4.50 -14.44 -19.92
C ASP A 48 6.02 -14.44 -20.21
N ASN A 49 6.52 -13.51 -21.03
CA ASN A 49 7.93 -13.40 -21.40
C ASN A 49 8.58 -12.10 -20.92
N ASP A 50 8.14 -11.57 -19.78
CA ASP A 50 8.70 -10.34 -19.21
C ASP A 50 10.01 -10.63 -18.46
N GLU A 51 11.12 -10.08 -18.94
CA GLU A 51 12.45 -10.23 -18.33
C GLU A 51 12.50 -9.72 -16.89
N HIS A 52 11.70 -8.72 -16.53
CA HIS A 52 11.62 -8.22 -15.15
C HIS A 52 11.01 -9.25 -14.21
N VAL A 53 9.99 -9.96 -14.68
CA VAL A 53 9.31 -11.02 -13.92
C VAL A 53 10.26 -12.19 -13.72
N GLN A 54 10.95 -12.62 -14.78
CA GLN A 54 11.93 -13.70 -14.69
C GLN A 54 13.06 -13.38 -13.70
N LEU A 55 13.57 -12.14 -13.69
CA LEU A 55 14.61 -11.73 -12.74
C LEU A 55 14.10 -11.76 -11.29
N LEU A 56 12.86 -11.32 -11.04
CA LEU A 56 12.22 -11.36 -9.73
C LEU A 56 12.05 -12.80 -9.23
N GLU A 57 11.54 -13.69 -10.09
CA GLU A 57 11.33 -15.10 -9.78
C GLU A 57 12.65 -15.84 -9.51
N GLN A 58 13.70 -15.53 -10.28
CA GLN A 58 15.05 -16.07 -10.04
C GLN A 58 15.61 -15.68 -8.66
N HIS A 59 15.16 -14.55 -8.10
CA HIS A 59 15.53 -14.10 -6.76
C HIS A 59 14.53 -14.52 -5.67
N GLY A 60 13.55 -15.38 -6.00
CA GLY A 60 12.58 -15.93 -5.06
C GLY A 60 11.31 -15.10 -4.86
N TYR A 61 11.11 -14.04 -5.63
CA TYR A 61 9.88 -13.24 -5.58
C TYR A 61 8.81 -13.78 -6.52
N LEU A 62 7.59 -13.99 -6.02
CA LEU A 62 6.42 -14.32 -6.83
C LEU A 62 5.73 -13.05 -7.31
N VAL A 63 5.60 -12.84 -8.61
CA VAL A 63 4.86 -11.68 -9.15
C VAL A 63 3.35 -11.98 -9.13
N VAL A 64 2.62 -11.30 -8.23
CA VAL A 64 1.19 -11.54 -8.02
C VAL A 64 0.31 -10.63 -8.87
N SER A 65 0.84 -9.50 -9.35
CA SER A 65 0.08 -8.57 -10.18
C SER A 65 0.97 -7.74 -11.08
N GLY A 66 0.50 -7.49 -12.31
CA GLY A 66 1.18 -6.65 -13.29
C GLY A 66 1.02 -5.16 -13.01
N LYS A 67 1.12 -4.36 -14.08
CA LYS A 67 1.15 -2.91 -13.98
C LYS A 67 -0.16 -2.31 -13.45
N HIS A 68 -0.05 -1.43 -12.46
CA HIS A 68 -1.16 -0.64 -11.94
C HIS A 68 -0.99 0.84 -12.27
N VAL A 69 -2.11 1.51 -12.54
CA VAL A 69 -2.18 2.96 -12.75
C VAL A 69 -3.13 3.56 -11.72
N ILE A 70 -2.62 4.47 -10.91
CA ILE A 70 -3.39 5.19 -9.91
C ILE A 70 -3.59 6.61 -10.44
N PRO A 71 -4.82 6.98 -10.87
CA PRO A 71 -5.13 8.34 -11.28
C PRO A 71 -5.20 9.25 -10.06
N ILE A 72 -4.60 10.43 -10.14
CA ILE A 72 -4.62 11.46 -9.12
C ILE A 72 -5.13 12.76 -9.78
N PRO A 73 -6.42 13.08 -9.64
CA PRO A 73 -6.91 14.39 -10.05
C PRO A 73 -6.19 15.47 -9.24
N VAL A 74 -5.86 16.59 -9.89
CA VAL A 74 -5.20 17.73 -9.24
C VAL A 74 -6.06 18.94 -9.52
N GLU A 75 -6.34 19.71 -8.47
CA GLU A 75 -7.07 20.97 -8.53
C GLU A 75 -6.14 22.05 -7.99
N LEU A 76 -6.09 23.18 -8.68
CA LEU A 76 -5.29 24.35 -8.31
C LEU A 76 -6.19 25.57 -8.42
N ASP A 77 -6.34 26.31 -7.32
CA ASP A 77 -7.18 27.51 -7.25
C ASP A 77 -8.61 27.28 -7.81
N ASP A 78 -9.28 26.23 -7.31
CA ASP A 78 -10.62 25.79 -7.72
C ASP A 78 -10.76 25.38 -9.20
N ALA A 79 -9.63 25.23 -9.92
CA ALA A 79 -9.59 24.78 -11.30
C ALA A 79 -8.93 23.39 -11.41
N LEU A 80 -9.64 22.44 -12.02
CA LEU A 80 -9.08 21.13 -12.32
C LEU A 80 -7.93 21.24 -13.35
N LEU A 81 -6.74 20.78 -12.96
CA LEU A 81 -5.57 20.73 -13.82
C LEU A 81 -5.67 19.53 -14.78
N GLY A 82 -6.36 19.77 -15.90
CA GLY A 82 -6.47 18.83 -17.02
C GLY A 82 -6.97 17.45 -16.58
N LYS A 83 -6.25 16.39 -16.96
CA LYS A 83 -6.58 15.00 -16.59
C LYS A 83 -5.93 14.54 -15.27
N GLY A 84 -5.31 15.46 -14.53
CA GLY A 84 -4.53 15.15 -13.33
C GLY A 84 -3.21 14.42 -13.62
N THR A 85 -2.57 13.96 -12.55
CA THR A 85 -1.35 13.15 -12.60
C THR A 85 -1.66 11.66 -12.44
N ARG A 86 -0.69 10.79 -12.74
CA ARG A 86 -0.84 9.33 -12.63
C ARG A 86 0.41 8.73 -12.01
N ILE A 87 0.20 7.88 -11.02
CA ILE A 87 1.25 7.05 -10.45
C ILE A 87 1.20 5.67 -11.08
N TYR A 88 2.36 5.17 -11.47
CA TYR A 88 2.50 3.86 -12.09
C TYR A 88 3.25 2.94 -11.14
N ILE A 89 2.66 1.80 -10.82
CA ILE A 89 3.34 0.70 -10.16
C ILE A 89 3.55 -0.36 -11.22
N ASP A 90 4.79 -0.82 -11.39
CA ASP A 90 5.11 -1.68 -12.53
C ASP A 90 4.67 -3.12 -12.25
N TYR A 91 4.90 -3.62 -11.03
CA TYR A 91 4.40 -4.92 -10.57
C TYR A 91 4.16 -4.89 -9.05
N ILE A 92 3.43 -5.90 -8.57
CA ILE A 92 3.38 -6.28 -7.17
C ILE A 92 3.98 -7.67 -7.05
N ALA A 93 4.93 -7.83 -6.13
CA ALA A 93 5.59 -9.09 -5.86
C ALA A 93 5.40 -9.52 -4.41
N GLU A 94 5.49 -10.80 -4.13
CA GLU A 94 5.38 -11.39 -2.81
C GLU A 94 6.58 -12.31 -2.54
N MET A 95 7.12 -12.25 -1.32
CA MET A 95 8.14 -13.17 -0.85
C MET A 95 7.96 -13.33 0.66
N ASP A 96 7.96 -14.57 1.15
CA ASP A 96 7.77 -14.90 2.58
C ASP A 96 6.51 -14.27 3.20
N HIS A 97 5.38 -14.30 2.48
CA HIS A 97 4.11 -13.66 2.87
C HIS A 97 4.15 -12.14 3.02
N LEU A 98 5.24 -11.50 2.59
CA LEU A 98 5.39 -10.05 2.55
C LEU A 98 5.19 -9.56 1.12
N THR A 99 4.32 -8.57 0.97
CA THR A 99 4.05 -7.92 -0.32
C THR A 99 4.99 -6.74 -0.55
N TYR A 100 5.49 -6.60 -1.76
CA TYR A 100 6.41 -5.55 -2.18
C TYR A 100 5.91 -4.84 -3.44
N ILE A 101 6.22 -3.55 -3.51
CA ILE A 101 5.96 -2.72 -4.69
C ILE A 101 7.17 -2.81 -5.60
N VAL A 102 6.99 -3.11 -6.88
CA VAL A 102 8.10 -3.20 -7.83
C VAL A 102 8.14 -1.95 -8.71
N LYS A 103 9.34 -1.36 -8.80
CA LYS A 103 9.68 -0.28 -9.72
C LYS A 103 10.86 -0.67 -10.58
N THR A 104 10.70 -0.59 -11.90
CA THR A 104 11.77 -0.93 -12.84
C THR A 104 12.67 0.27 -13.15
N ALA A 105 13.95 0.00 -13.35
CA ALA A 105 14.92 0.99 -13.77
C ALA A 105 14.59 1.53 -15.16
N ARG A 106 14.77 2.83 -15.36
CA ARG A 106 14.56 3.51 -16.65
C ARG A 106 15.88 4.13 -17.10
N GLU A 107 16.31 3.81 -18.32
CA GLU A 107 17.59 4.28 -18.86
C GLU A 107 17.76 5.80 -18.84
N ARG A 108 16.67 6.53 -19.13
CA ARG A 108 16.67 8.00 -19.21
C ARG A 108 16.65 8.69 -17.84
N MET A 109 16.49 7.94 -16.75
CA MET A 109 16.35 8.51 -15.42
C MET A 109 17.02 7.61 -14.37
N PRO A 110 18.37 7.57 -14.32
CA PRO A 110 19.12 6.75 -13.37
C PRO A 110 18.73 7.11 -11.94
N MET A 111 18.75 6.11 -11.04
CA MET A 111 18.41 6.30 -9.64
C MET A 111 19.51 7.10 -8.92
N ASP A 112 19.10 8.09 -8.13
CA ASP A 112 19.97 8.68 -7.12
C ASP A 112 19.84 7.85 -5.85
N TRP A 113 20.95 7.23 -5.44
CA TRP A 113 21.03 6.34 -4.28
C TRP A 113 21.21 7.11 -2.96
N SER A 114 21.23 8.44 -2.98
CA SER A 114 21.15 9.26 -1.77
C SER A 114 19.79 9.08 -1.07
N ALA A 115 19.72 9.29 0.25
CA ALA A 115 18.46 9.19 0.99
C ALA A 115 17.39 10.16 0.47
N SER A 116 17.79 11.38 0.07
CA SER A 116 16.89 12.36 -0.55
C SER A 116 16.41 11.90 -1.92
N GLY A 117 17.29 11.31 -2.74
CA GLY A 117 16.92 10.75 -4.05
C GLY A 117 15.92 9.59 -3.93
N LEU A 118 16.17 8.67 -3.00
CA LEU A 118 15.24 7.59 -2.68
C LEU A 118 13.92 8.12 -2.14
N ARG A 119 13.94 9.13 -1.26
CA ARG A 119 12.73 9.79 -0.75
C ARG A 119 11.91 10.36 -1.89
N ASP A 120 12.51 11.19 -2.73
CA ASP A 120 11.81 11.95 -3.76
C ASP A 120 11.20 11.03 -4.84
N ARG A 121 11.80 9.86 -5.07
CA ARG A 121 11.30 8.91 -6.06
C ARG A 121 10.45 7.78 -5.50
N LEU A 122 10.78 7.24 -4.33
CA LEU A 122 10.22 5.98 -3.84
C LEU A 122 9.35 6.12 -2.59
N LEU A 123 9.52 7.17 -1.76
CA LEU A 123 8.77 7.31 -0.50
C LEU A 123 7.26 7.34 -0.75
N MET A 124 6.82 8.03 -1.81
CA MET A 124 5.42 8.14 -2.18
C MET A 124 4.74 6.76 -2.32
N TYR A 125 5.43 5.75 -2.86
CA TYR A 125 4.85 4.41 -2.99
C TYR A 125 4.68 3.72 -1.63
N ALA A 126 5.66 3.87 -0.73
CA ALA A 126 5.57 3.34 0.63
C ALA A 126 4.43 3.98 1.42
N LEU A 127 4.17 5.29 1.22
CA LEU A 127 3.08 6.00 1.86
C LEU A 127 1.70 5.65 1.28
N LEU A 128 1.61 5.39 -0.03
CA LEU A 128 0.35 5.02 -0.70
C LEU A 128 -0.13 3.61 -0.35
N LEU A 129 0.82 2.70 -0.11
CA LEU A 129 0.55 1.29 0.17
C LEU A 129 1.27 0.86 1.46
N PRO A 130 0.77 1.31 2.64
CA PRO A 130 1.44 1.11 3.92
C PRO A 130 1.47 -0.37 4.37
N HIS A 131 0.74 -1.26 3.70
CA HIS A 131 0.75 -2.69 3.97
C HIS A 131 1.90 -3.43 3.25
N CYS A 132 2.58 -2.77 2.31
CA CYS A 132 3.74 -3.36 1.64
C CYS A 132 4.99 -3.24 2.52
N ALA A 133 5.82 -4.29 2.53
CA ALA A 133 7.04 -4.38 3.33
C ALA A 133 8.22 -3.56 2.76
N GLY A 134 8.03 -2.92 1.60
CA GLY A 134 9.04 -2.08 0.97
C GLY A 134 8.83 -1.94 -0.54
N VAL A 135 9.77 -1.23 -1.17
CA VAL A 135 9.84 -1.04 -2.61
C VAL A 135 11.05 -1.79 -3.15
N LEU A 136 10.85 -2.62 -4.17
CA LEU A 136 11.90 -3.28 -4.93
C LEU A 136 12.24 -2.45 -6.16
N TYR A 137 13.49 -2.03 -6.25
CA TYR A 137 14.04 -1.41 -7.45
C TYR A 137 14.75 -2.47 -8.29
N VAL A 138 14.24 -2.72 -9.49
CA VAL A 138 14.72 -3.78 -10.39
C VAL A 138 15.47 -3.18 -11.55
N ASP A 139 16.77 -3.46 -11.64
CA ASP A 139 17.63 -3.08 -12.75
C ASP A 139 18.01 -4.31 -13.58
N LEU A 140 17.51 -4.38 -14.82
CA LEU A 140 17.84 -5.47 -15.74
C LEU A 140 19.26 -5.39 -16.29
N LYS A 141 19.82 -4.20 -16.44
CA LYS A 141 21.17 -4.03 -16.98
C LYS A 141 22.21 -4.53 -16.00
N GLU A 142 22.03 -4.19 -14.73
CA GLU A 142 22.88 -4.66 -13.64
C GLU A 142 22.45 -6.03 -13.09
N LYS A 143 21.31 -6.58 -13.56
CA LYS A 143 20.66 -7.79 -13.03
C LYS A 143 20.54 -7.78 -11.51
N LYS A 144 20.18 -6.61 -10.97
CA LYS A 144 20.19 -6.34 -9.54
C LYS A 144 18.81 -5.94 -9.06
N ILE A 145 18.41 -6.50 -7.92
CA ILE A 145 17.21 -6.09 -7.19
C ILE A 145 17.66 -5.47 -5.88
N SER A 146 17.24 -4.22 -5.65
CA SER A 146 17.49 -3.52 -4.39
C SER A 146 16.19 -3.37 -3.63
N LYS A 147 16.16 -3.80 -2.37
CA LYS A 147 15.03 -3.60 -1.46
C LYS A 147 15.21 -2.31 -0.67
N ILE A 148 14.25 -1.40 -0.79
CA ILE A 148 14.22 -0.13 -0.08
C ILE A 148 13.07 -0.17 0.93
N VAL A 149 13.39 0.11 2.19
CA VAL A 149 12.42 0.21 3.29
C VAL A 149 12.57 1.58 3.93
N PHE A 150 11.46 2.29 4.09
CA PHE A 150 11.43 3.57 4.77
C PHE A 150 10.91 3.37 6.20
N HIS A 151 11.68 3.86 7.17
CA HIS A 151 11.27 3.89 8.57
C HIS A 151 10.92 5.32 8.94
N ILE A 152 9.67 5.56 9.32
CA ILE A 152 9.21 6.84 9.86
C ILE A 152 9.51 6.81 11.36
N ALA A 153 10.25 7.80 11.86
CA ALA A 153 10.51 7.93 13.29
C ALA A 153 9.24 8.42 14.01
N ASP A 154 8.98 7.85 15.19
CA ASP A 154 7.93 8.30 16.13
C ASP A 154 8.27 9.65 16.78
#